data_AF-A0A1J6KDT4-F1
#
_entry.id   AF-A0A1J6KDT4-F1
#
_cell.length_a   1.000
_cell.length_b   1.000
_cell.length_c   1.000
_cell.angle_alpha   90.00
_cell.angle_beta   90.00
_cell.angle_gamma   90.00
#
_symmetry.space_group_name_H-M   'P 1'
#
loop_
_entity.id
_entity.type
_entity.pdbx_description
1 polymer ?
#
loop_
_entity_poly.entity_id
_entity_poly.type
_entity_poly.pdbx_seq_one_letter_code
_entity_poly.pdbx_strand_id
1 'polypeptide(L)'
;MVIVSNYDYLPLQVRGSHVGTYLPSSGIWHHTQRFLKKGVSNPKTINHLDFDAPTREHAQQLPDDKKQDESLLEDVWTLLRAGRMDEACSLCRSAGQSWRAATLSPFGGFDQFPSIEALVRNGKNRTLQAIELESGIGHQWRLWKWACYCASEKIADQDGGKYEAAVYATQCSNLKRILPTCTDWEV
;
A
#
# COMPACT_ATOMS: atom_id res chain seq x y z
N MET A 1 -3.73 -48.05 22.39
CA MET A 1 -4.46 -46.86 21.88
C MET A 1 -3.56 -45.66 22.11
N VAL A 2 -2.77 -45.28 21.11
CA VAL A 2 -1.85 -44.13 21.16
C VAL A 2 -2.17 -43.27 19.95
N ILE A 3 -2.50 -42.02 20.21
CA ILE A 3 -2.90 -41.02 19.21
C ILE A 3 -1.64 -40.61 18.45
N VAL A 4 -1.60 -40.87 17.14
CA VAL A 4 -0.57 -40.36 16.23
C VAL A 4 -1.02 -38.98 15.76
N SER A 5 -0.27 -37.95 16.13
CA SER A 5 -0.51 -36.56 15.72
C SER A 5 -0.13 -36.41 14.25
N ASN A 6 -1.12 -36.08 13.40
CA ASN A 6 -0.88 -35.69 12.01
C ASN A 6 -0.15 -34.34 11.99
N TYR A 7 1.08 -34.34 11.48
CA TYR A 7 1.74 -33.12 11.05
C TYR A 7 1.18 -32.75 9.67
N ASP A 8 0.30 -31.74 9.64
CA ASP A 8 -0.16 -31.14 8.39
C ASP A 8 0.99 -30.39 7.73
N TYR A 9 1.24 -30.76 6.47
CA TYR A 9 2.19 -30.17 5.56
C TYR A 9 1.81 -28.71 5.26
N LEU A 10 2.54 -27.75 5.83
CA LEU A 10 2.54 -26.38 5.32
C LEU A 10 3.31 -26.36 4.00
N PRO A 11 2.69 -25.98 2.87
CA PRO A 11 3.43 -25.83 1.62
C PRO A 11 4.48 -24.72 1.80
N LEU A 12 5.73 -25.00 1.40
CA LEU A 12 6.81 -24.01 1.38
C LEU A 12 6.35 -22.82 0.54
N GLN A 13 5.95 -21.74 1.22
CA GLN A 13 5.75 -20.45 0.59
C GLN A 13 7.11 -20.00 0.08
N VAL A 14 7.25 -19.93 -1.25
CA VAL A 14 8.46 -19.40 -1.91
C VAL A 14 8.58 -17.93 -1.52
N ARG A 15 9.27 -17.67 -0.41
CA ARG A 15 9.65 -16.32 -0.01
C ARG A 15 10.66 -15.84 -1.04
N GLY A 16 10.25 -14.88 -1.87
CA GLY A 16 11.19 -14.12 -2.69
C GLY A 16 12.27 -13.51 -1.79
N SER A 17 13.44 -13.25 -2.36
CA SER A 17 14.64 -12.73 -1.68
C SER A 17 14.45 -11.43 -0.89
N HIS A 18 13.30 -10.76 -1.05
CA HIS A 18 13.00 -9.44 -0.48
C HIS A 18 12.10 -9.49 0.78
N VAL A 19 11.55 -10.66 1.13
CA VAL A 19 10.66 -10.82 2.31
C VAL A 19 11.49 -10.95 3.59
N GLY A 20 12.13 -9.87 4.02
CA GLY A 20 12.89 -9.85 5.28
C GLY A 20 13.76 -8.64 5.57
N THR A 21 14.00 -7.74 4.60
CA THR A 21 14.85 -6.55 4.77
C THR A 21 14.15 -5.39 5.48
N TYR A 22 12.82 -5.33 5.42
CA TYR A 22 12.01 -4.27 6.04
C TYR A 22 11.68 -4.64 7.49
N LEU A 23 12.70 -4.70 8.35
CA LEU A 23 12.49 -4.99 9.76
C LEU A 23 11.84 -3.78 10.46
N PRO A 24 10.70 -3.98 11.17
CA PRO A 24 9.96 -2.90 11.82
C PRO A 24 10.62 -2.38 13.12
N SER A 25 11.82 -2.86 13.48
CA SER A 25 12.39 -2.62 14.81
C SER A 25 12.68 -1.14 15.13
N SER A 26 12.70 -0.27 14.11
CA SER A 26 13.05 1.14 14.26
C SER A 26 11.87 2.10 14.03
N GLY A 27 10.68 1.62 13.66
CA GLY A 27 9.54 2.47 13.29
C GLY A 27 9.69 3.15 11.91
N ILE A 28 8.60 3.71 11.39
CA ILE A 28 8.56 4.42 10.10
C ILE A 28 9.36 5.73 10.19
N TRP A 29 10.09 6.05 9.13
CA TRP A 29 10.90 7.28 9.01
C TRP A 29 11.81 7.55 10.21
N HIS A 30 12.49 6.50 10.65
CA HIS A 30 13.30 6.51 11.86
C HIS A 30 14.42 7.56 11.82
N HIS A 31 15.04 7.80 10.67
CA HIS A 31 16.11 8.80 10.55
C HIS A 31 15.53 10.21 10.71
N THR A 32 14.40 10.49 10.05
CA THR A 32 13.67 11.77 10.13
C THR A 32 13.15 12.00 11.53
N GLN A 33 12.58 10.99 12.19
CA GLN A 33 12.16 11.08 13.59
C GLN A 33 13.31 11.47 14.52
N ARG A 34 14.48 10.85 14.36
CA ARG A 34 15.67 11.19 15.16
C ARG A 34 16.18 12.59 14.87
N PHE A 35 16.11 13.03 13.63
CA PHE A 35 16.50 14.38 13.22
C PHE A 35 15.61 15.43 13.87
N LEU A 36 14.29 15.23 13.84
CA LEU A 36 13.32 16.12 14.50
C LEU A 36 13.51 16.16 16.03
N LYS A 37 13.77 15.02 16.67
CA LYS A 37 14.07 14.96 18.11
C LYS A 37 15.31 15.75 18.54
N LYS A 38 16.26 16.00 17.63
CA LYS A 38 17.43 16.83 17.91
C LYS A 38 17.13 18.34 17.86
N GLY A 39 15.90 18.73 17.50
CA GLY A 39 15.51 20.13 17.36
C GLY A 39 16.17 20.83 16.16
N VAL A 40 16.75 20.07 15.23
CA VAL A 40 17.33 20.64 14.01
C VAL A 40 16.18 20.96 13.05
N SER A 41 15.96 22.24 12.80
CA SER A 41 14.95 22.70 11.84
C SER A 41 15.59 22.89 10.47
N ASN A 42 15.00 22.25 9.47
CA ASN A 42 15.31 22.47 8.07
C ASN A 42 13.98 22.72 7.35
N PRO A 43 13.77 23.88 6.71
CA PRO A 43 12.51 24.18 6.02
C PRO A 43 12.19 23.20 4.88
N LYS A 44 13.17 22.40 4.42
CA LYS A 44 12.96 21.36 3.40
C LYS A 44 12.57 19.99 3.98
N THR A 45 12.61 19.83 5.30
CA THR A 45 12.31 18.57 6.00
C THR A 45 10.94 18.64 6.66
N ILE A 46 10.17 17.56 6.57
CA ILE A 46 8.85 17.45 7.22
C ILE A 46 8.97 17.59 8.74
N ASN A 47 7.96 18.18 9.37
CA ASN A 47 7.87 18.35 10.83
C ASN A 47 6.94 17.35 11.49
N HIS A 48 5.97 16.81 10.74
CA HIS A 48 5.05 15.78 11.20
C HIS A 48 5.39 14.41 10.60
N LEU A 49 5.10 13.35 11.35
CA LEU A 49 5.41 11.95 11.01
C LEU A 49 4.17 11.15 10.63
N ASP A 50 3.27 11.78 9.89
CA ASP A 50 2.14 11.17 9.21
C ASP A 50 2.41 11.06 7.70
N PHE A 51 1.78 10.08 7.04
CA PHE A 51 2.08 9.72 5.66
C PHE A 51 1.79 10.83 4.65
N ASP A 52 0.91 11.78 4.99
CA ASP A 52 0.55 12.92 4.14
C ASP A 52 1.39 14.17 4.44
N ALA A 53 2.28 14.17 5.45
CA ALA A 53 3.17 15.30 5.77
C ALA A 53 3.96 15.80 4.55
N PRO A 54 4.60 14.94 3.71
CA PRO A 54 5.33 15.43 2.55
C PRO A 54 4.45 16.22 1.58
N THR A 55 3.20 15.79 1.44
CA THR A 55 2.22 16.43 0.55
C THR A 55 1.63 17.70 1.14
N ARG A 56 1.33 17.71 2.44
CA ARG A 56 0.69 18.81 3.16
C ARG A 56 1.66 19.95 3.46
N GLU A 57 2.90 19.61 3.82
CA GLU A 57 3.95 20.57 4.19
C GLU A 57 4.80 21.03 3.00
N HIS A 58 4.64 20.39 1.83
CA HIS A 58 5.51 20.61 0.67
C HIS A 58 7.01 20.44 1.01
N ALA A 59 7.30 19.47 1.88
CA ALA A 59 8.62 19.12 2.37
C ALA A 59 8.89 17.62 2.16
N GLN A 60 10.07 17.14 2.54
CA GLN A 60 10.47 15.74 2.33
C GLN A 60 10.99 15.11 3.62
N GLN A 61 10.84 13.79 3.75
CA GLN A 61 11.60 13.01 4.71
C GLN A 61 13.11 13.04 4.36
N LEU A 62 13.96 12.60 5.29
CA LEU A 62 15.39 12.50 5.02
C LEU A 62 15.68 11.50 3.88
N PRO A 63 16.80 11.68 3.14
CA PRO A 63 17.11 10.85 1.98
C PRO A 63 17.18 9.35 2.26
N ASP A 64 17.63 8.95 3.46
CA ASP A 64 17.72 7.54 3.84
C ASP A 64 16.34 6.90 3.97
N ASP A 65 15.40 7.59 4.64
CA ASP A 65 14.02 7.12 4.79
C ASP A 65 13.30 7.14 3.44
N LYS A 66 13.55 8.16 2.61
CA LYS A 66 13.00 8.26 1.26
C LYS A 66 13.40 7.06 0.39
N LYS A 67 14.70 6.70 0.39
CA LYS A 67 15.20 5.53 -0.36
C LYS A 67 14.62 4.20 0.16
N GLN A 68 14.37 4.10 1.47
CA GLN A 68 13.71 2.93 2.05
C GLN A 68 12.27 2.80 1.55
N ASP A 69 11.52 3.91 1.49
CA ASP A 69 10.17 3.93 0.92
C ASP A 69 10.18 3.56 -0.57
N GLU A 70 11.11 4.12 -1.34
CA GLU A 70 11.28 3.81 -2.78
C GLU A 70 11.52 2.31 -3.00
N SER A 71 12.44 1.71 -2.24
CA SER A 71 12.75 0.28 -2.33
C SER A 71 11.55 -0.59 -1.91
N LEU A 72 10.86 -0.24 -0.83
CA LEU A 72 9.64 -0.95 -0.41
C LEU A 72 8.58 -0.92 -1.52
N LEU A 73 8.40 0.23 -2.17
CA LEU A 73 7.39 0.41 -3.21
C LEU A 73 7.75 -0.28 -4.52
N GLU A 74 9.03 -0.43 -4.83
CA GLU A 74 9.51 -1.25 -5.94
C GLU A 74 9.13 -2.73 -5.77
N ASP A 75 9.30 -3.27 -4.55
CA ASP A 75 8.89 -4.64 -4.24
C ASP A 75 7.36 -4.80 -4.27
N VAL A 76 6.63 -3.84 -3.70
CA VAL A 76 5.16 -3.81 -3.76
C VAL A 76 4.71 -3.77 -5.22
N TRP A 77 5.30 -2.92 -6.05
CA TRP A 77 5.02 -2.84 -7.49
C TRP A 77 5.21 -4.19 -8.18
N THR A 78 6.33 -4.86 -7.89
CA THR A 78 6.65 -6.18 -8.43
C THR A 78 5.61 -7.23 -8.03
N LEU A 79 5.20 -7.25 -6.76
CA LEU A 79 4.15 -8.16 -6.27
C LEU A 79 2.79 -7.88 -6.92
N LEU A 80 2.41 -6.61 -7.08
CA LEU A 80 1.15 -6.24 -7.73
C LEU A 80 1.07 -6.71 -9.18
N ARG A 81 2.15 -6.52 -9.95
CA ARG A 81 2.21 -7.01 -11.33
C ARG A 81 2.13 -8.53 -11.43
N ALA A 82 2.70 -9.24 -10.45
CA ALA A 82 2.59 -10.70 -10.35
C ALA A 82 1.21 -11.18 -9.85
N GLY A 83 0.24 -10.28 -9.59
CA GLY A 83 -1.06 -10.63 -9.03
C GLY A 83 -1.03 -11.04 -7.54
N ARG A 84 0.10 -10.82 -6.84
CA ARG A 84 0.34 -11.25 -5.46
C ARG A 84 -0.07 -10.17 -4.45
N MET A 85 -1.34 -9.76 -4.50
CA MET A 85 -1.88 -8.66 -3.70
C MET A 85 -1.74 -8.88 -2.18
N ASP A 86 -2.04 -10.09 -1.70
CA ASP A 86 -1.97 -10.41 -0.27
C ASP A 86 -0.55 -10.26 0.29
N GLU A 87 0.44 -10.67 -0.51
CA GLU A 87 1.84 -10.55 -0.15
C GLU A 87 2.30 -9.10 -0.17
N ALA A 88 1.84 -8.29 -1.13
CA ALA A 88 2.09 -6.85 -1.15
C ALA A 88 1.51 -6.17 0.11
N CYS A 89 0.29 -6.53 0.51
CA CYS A 89 -0.31 -6.03 1.75
C CYS A 89 0.45 -6.50 2.99
N SER A 90 0.88 -7.76 3.03
CA SER A 90 1.69 -8.31 4.12
C SER A 90 3.03 -7.60 4.25
N LEU A 91 3.69 -7.32 3.12
CA LEU A 91 4.95 -6.58 3.05
C LEU A 91 4.80 -5.18 3.65
N CYS A 92 3.78 -4.42 3.21
CA CYS A 92 3.45 -3.10 3.77
C CYS A 92 3.24 -3.15 5.30
N ARG A 93 2.49 -4.13 5.80
CA ARG A 93 2.27 -4.31 7.26
C ARG A 93 3.55 -4.64 8.00
N SER A 94 4.37 -5.53 7.44
CA SER A 94 5.66 -5.93 8.03
C SER A 94 6.66 -4.78 8.11
N ALA A 95 6.62 -3.86 7.14
CA ALA A 95 7.40 -2.62 7.13
C ALA A 95 6.84 -1.53 8.08
N GLY A 96 5.76 -1.82 8.83
CA GLY A 96 5.08 -0.85 9.69
C GLY A 96 4.17 0.12 8.93
N GLN A 97 4.05 0.01 7.61
CA GLN A 97 3.26 0.90 6.75
C GLN A 97 1.87 0.33 6.47
N SER A 98 1.13 -0.03 7.52
CA SER A 98 -0.21 -0.63 7.42
C SER A 98 -1.22 0.23 6.65
N TRP A 99 -1.01 1.55 6.61
CA TRP A 99 -1.82 2.47 5.80
C TRP A 99 -1.71 2.16 4.30
N ARG A 100 -0.53 1.80 3.79
CA ARG A 100 -0.36 1.37 2.40
C ARG A 100 -1.09 0.05 2.12
N ALA A 101 -1.07 -0.89 3.06
CA ALA A 101 -1.85 -2.12 2.91
C ALA A 101 -3.36 -1.85 2.81
N ALA A 102 -3.85 -0.86 3.58
CA ALA A 102 -5.25 -0.46 3.53
C ALA A 102 -5.64 0.19 2.19
N THR A 103 -4.74 0.93 1.55
CA THR A 103 -5.00 1.54 0.23
C THR A 103 -4.95 0.52 -0.91
N LEU A 104 -4.14 -0.53 -0.79
CA LEU A 104 -4.03 -1.62 -1.78
C LEU A 104 -5.23 -2.58 -1.76
N SER A 105 -5.83 -2.79 -0.58
CA SER A 105 -6.94 -3.72 -0.39
C SER A 105 -8.17 -2.98 0.17
N PRO A 106 -8.82 -2.11 -0.63
CA PRO A 106 -10.01 -1.41 -0.18
C PRO A 106 -11.12 -2.42 0.15
N PHE A 107 -11.99 -2.06 1.10
CA PHE A 107 -13.14 -2.87 1.50
C PHE A 107 -12.81 -4.29 2.03
N GLY A 108 -11.54 -4.58 2.32
CA GLY A 108 -11.09 -5.88 2.83
C GLY A 108 -10.72 -6.90 1.75
N GLY A 109 -10.73 -6.52 0.47
CA GLY A 109 -10.34 -7.37 -0.66
C GLY A 109 -11.19 -7.09 -1.91
N PHE A 110 -10.70 -7.49 -3.10
CA PHE A 110 -11.47 -7.34 -4.35
C PHE A 110 -12.79 -8.15 -4.35
N ASP A 111 -12.82 -9.25 -3.60
CA ASP A 111 -13.97 -10.14 -3.40
C ASP A 111 -14.98 -9.61 -2.38
N GLN A 112 -14.60 -8.59 -1.61
CA GLN A 112 -15.43 -7.95 -0.58
C GLN A 112 -16.07 -6.65 -1.10
N PHE A 113 -16.11 -6.46 -2.42
CA PHE A 113 -16.85 -5.37 -3.05
C PHE A 113 -18.30 -5.36 -2.55
N PRO A 114 -18.83 -4.21 -2.11
CA PRO A 114 -20.20 -4.10 -1.65
C PRO A 114 -21.16 -4.30 -2.83
N SER A 115 -21.68 -5.52 -2.98
CA SER A 115 -22.79 -5.85 -3.89
C SER A 115 -24.05 -6.24 -3.13
N ILE A 116 -25.19 -6.29 -3.82
CA ILE A 116 -26.44 -6.81 -3.26
C ILE A 116 -26.26 -8.28 -2.84
N GLU A 117 -25.58 -9.08 -3.66
CA GLU A 117 -25.26 -10.47 -3.36
C GLU A 117 -24.35 -10.60 -2.12
N ALA A 118 -23.36 -9.71 -1.97
CA ALA A 118 -22.50 -9.66 -0.79
C ALA A 118 -23.27 -9.24 0.47
N LEU A 119 -24.24 -8.33 0.36
CA LEU A 119 -25.15 -7.94 1.45
C LEU A 119 -26.02 -9.12 1.91
N VAL A 120 -26.61 -9.87 0.97
CA VAL A 120 -27.45 -11.03 1.28
C VAL A 120 -26.62 -12.18 1.90
N ARG A 121 -25.38 -12.36 1.44
CA ARG A 121 -24.52 -13.49 1.86
C ARG A 121 -23.71 -13.21 3.13
N ASN A 122 -23.33 -11.96 3.39
CA ASN A 122 -22.47 -11.58 4.52
C ASN A 122 -23.18 -10.65 5.51
N GLY A 123 -23.68 -11.20 6.62
CA GLY A 123 -24.25 -10.43 7.74
C GLY A 123 -23.24 -9.65 8.58
N LYS A 124 -21.95 -9.69 8.23
CA LYS A 124 -20.83 -9.14 9.04
C LYS A 124 -20.44 -7.71 8.68
N ASN A 125 -20.93 -7.13 7.58
CA ASN A 125 -20.49 -5.82 7.10
C ASN A 125 -21.65 -4.83 6.82
N ARG A 126 -22.65 -4.83 7.72
CA ARG A 126 -23.90 -4.05 7.56
C ARG A 126 -23.67 -2.55 7.35
N THR A 127 -22.64 -1.96 7.95
CA THR A 127 -22.36 -0.52 7.85
C THR A 127 -21.86 -0.12 6.46
N LEU A 128 -20.87 -0.81 5.89
CA LEU A 128 -20.37 -0.51 4.54
C LEU A 128 -21.44 -0.78 3.48
N GLN A 129 -22.26 -1.82 3.69
CA GLN A 129 -23.37 -2.16 2.80
C GLN A 129 -24.50 -1.13 2.85
N ALA A 130 -24.83 -0.58 4.04
CA ALA A 130 -25.82 0.48 4.18
C ALA A 130 -25.37 1.77 3.49
N ILE A 131 -24.10 2.16 3.69
CA ILE A 131 -23.51 3.33 3.02
C ILE A 131 -23.56 3.17 1.50
N GLU A 132 -23.26 1.98 0.97
CA GLU A 132 -23.31 1.73 -0.48
C GLU A 132 -24.75 1.80 -1.02
N LEU A 133 -25.72 1.24 -0.30
CA LEU A 133 -27.13 1.30 -0.69
C LEU A 133 -27.64 2.75 -0.76
N GLU A 134 -27.26 3.57 0.22
CA GLU A 134 -27.62 4.99 0.29
C GLU A 134 -26.87 5.84 -0.76
N SER A 135 -25.59 5.53 -1.01
CA SER A 135 -24.73 6.28 -1.95
C SER A 135 -24.90 5.87 -3.42
N GLY A 136 -25.52 4.71 -3.66
CA GLY A 136 -25.66 4.09 -4.97
C GLY A 136 -24.57 3.05 -5.28
N ILE A 137 -24.96 2.01 -6.04
CA ILE A 137 -24.10 0.86 -6.33
C ILE A 137 -22.82 1.27 -7.08
N GLY A 138 -21.69 0.81 -6.57
CA GLY A 138 -20.32 1.12 -7.00
C GLY A 138 -19.83 2.53 -6.66
N HIS A 139 -20.54 3.34 -5.87
CA HIS A 139 -20.15 4.73 -5.63
C HIS A 139 -18.82 4.83 -4.89
N GLN A 140 -18.67 4.10 -3.77
CA GLN A 140 -17.44 4.14 -2.97
C GLN A 140 -16.23 3.60 -3.76
N TRP A 141 -16.45 2.61 -4.61
CA TRP A 141 -15.43 2.07 -5.49
C TRP A 141 -14.96 3.09 -6.54
N ARG A 142 -15.89 3.82 -7.16
CA ARG A 142 -15.56 4.89 -8.11
C ARG A 142 -14.78 6.00 -7.43
N LEU A 143 -15.19 6.40 -6.21
CA LEU A 143 -14.45 7.38 -5.41
C LEU A 143 -13.04 6.90 -5.07
N TRP A 144 -12.89 5.64 -4.66
CA TRP A 144 -11.57 5.07 -4.38
C TRP A 144 -10.68 5.04 -5.64
N LYS A 145 -11.20 4.58 -6.79
CA LYS A 145 -10.46 4.63 -8.06
C LYS A 145 -10.06 6.05 -8.44
N TRP A 146 -10.96 7.02 -8.25
CA TRP A 146 -10.68 8.43 -8.49
C TRP A 146 -9.57 8.95 -7.55
N ALA A 147 -9.62 8.60 -6.27
CA ALA A 147 -8.58 8.96 -5.31
C ALA A 147 -7.22 8.35 -5.70
N CYS A 148 -7.17 7.09 -6.11
CA CYS A 148 -5.96 6.45 -6.64
C CYS A 148 -5.43 7.15 -7.89
N TYR A 149 -6.31 7.55 -8.81
CA TYR A 149 -5.94 8.35 -9.98
C TYR A 149 -5.29 9.68 -9.57
N CYS A 150 -5.95 10.46 -8.71
CA CYS A 150 -5.42 11.73 -8.22
C CYS A 150 -4.07 11.57 -7.49
N ALA A 151 -3.94 10.53 -6.66
CA ALA A 151 -2.69 10.21 -5.98
C ALA A 151 -1.59 9.89 -6.98
N SER A 152 -1.87 9.04 -7.98
CA SER A 152 -0.88 8.66 -9.01
C SER A 152 -0.38 9.86 -9.82
N GLU A 153 -1.26 10.80 -10.18
CA GLU A 153 -0.84 12.02 -10.90
C GLU A 153 0.01 12.92 -10.02
N LYS A 154 -0.37 13.13 -8.75
CA LYS A 154 0.32 14.04 -7.84
C LYS A 154 1.69 13.51 -7.39
N ILE A 155 1.82 12.21 -7.21
CA ILE A 155 3.06 11.58 -6.74
C ILE A 155 4.08 11.43 -7.88
N ALA A 156 3.61 11.24 -9.11
CA ALA A 156 4.50 11.08 -10.27
C ALA A 156 5.40 12.29 -10.54
N ASP A 157 5.01 13.48 -10.08
CA ASP A 157 5.79 14.71 -10.23
C ASP A 157 6.79 14.91 -9.06
N GLN A 158 6.78 14.02 -8.06
CA GLN A 158 7.71 14.05 -6.93
C GLN A 158 8.97 13.25 -7.25
N ASP A 159 10.13 13.78 -6.86
CA ASP A 159 11.39 13.02 -6.86
C ASP A 159 11.21 11.75 -6.02
N GLY A 160 11.60 10.58 -6.53
CA GLY A 160 11.38 9.30 -5.85
C GLY A 160 9.96 8.71 -5.96
N GLY A 161 9.00 9.42 -6.54
CA GLY A 161 7.60 8.97 -6.60
C GLY A 161 7.28 7.89 -7.65
N LYS A 162 8.27 7.38 -8.38
CA LYS A 162 8.08 6.51 -9.57
C LYS A 162 7.24 5.28 -9.26
N TYR A 163 7.68 4.44 -8.32
CA TYR A 163 6.98 3.18 -8.00
C TYR A 163 5.69 3.42 -7.24
N GLU A 164 5.65 4.43 -6.37
CA GLU A 164 4.42 4.78 -5.67
C GLU A 164 3.31 5.23 -6.62
N ALA A 165 3.66 6.07 -7.61
CA ALA A 165 2.74 6.48 -8.65
C ALA A 165 2.22 5.28 -9.45
N ALA A 166 3.08 4.32 -9.80
CA ALA A 166 2.70 3.11 -10.52
C ALA A 166 1.77 2.20 -9.69
N VAL A 167 2.07 2.03 -8.40
CA VAL A 167 1.23 1.28 -7.45
C VAL A 167 -0.18 1.85 -7.43
N TYR A 168 -0.36 3.16 -7.24
CA TYR A 168 -1.71 3.76 -7.25
C TYR A 168 -2.32 3.77 -8.66
N ALA A 169 -1.52 3.94 -9.70
CA ALA A 169 -2.01 3.93 -11.08
C ALA A 169 -2.60 2.57 -11.48
N THR A 170 -2.06 1.44 -11.00
CA THR A 170 -2.65 0.12 -11.26
C THR A 170 -4.05 -0.06 -10.70
N GLN A 171 -4.35 0.56 -9.55
CA GLN A 171 -5.67 0.46 -8.92
C GLN A 171 -6.78 1.14 -9.75
N CYS A 172 -6.42 2.13 -10.56
CA CYS A 172 -7.34 2.90 -11.41
C CYS A 172 -7.10 2.73 -12.92
N SER A 173 -6.21 1.80 -13.31
CA SER A 173 -5.83 1.56 -14.72
C SER A 173 -5.25 2.80 -15.44
N ASN A 174 -4.51 3.66 -14.73
CA ASN A 174 -3.87 4.84 -15.31
C ASN A 174 -2.57 4.47 -16.07
N LEU A 175 -2.72 4.09 -17.33
CA LEU A 175 -1.59 3.63 -18.17
C LEU A 175 -0.49 4.68 -18.34
N LYS A 176 -0.84 5.98 -18.33
CA LYS A 176 0.14 7.08 -18.44
C LYS A 176 1.23 7.01 -17.37
N ARG A 177 0.87 6.57 -16.16
CA ARG A 177 1.79 6.48 -15.02
C ARG A 177 2.37 5.07 -14.83
N ILE A 178 1.70 4.04 -15.35
CA ILE A 178 2.21 2.66 -15.33
C ILE A 178 3.33 2.46 -16.34
N LEU A 179 3.11 2.82 -17.60
CA LEU A 179 4.00 2.47 -18.71
C LEU A 179 5.46 2.94 -18.52
N PRO A 180 5.77 4.13 -17.97
CA PRO A 180 7.14 4.54 -17.71
C PRO A 180 7.90 3.68 -16.70
N THR A 181 7.20 2.84 -15.93
CA THR A 181 7.80 1.93 -14.95
C THR A 181 8.00 0.52 -15.49
N CYS A 182 7.35 0.16 -16.60
CA CYS A 182 7.57 -1.10 -17.29
C CYS A 182 8.84 -1.00 -18.13
N THR A 183 9.86 -1.77 -17.77
CA THR A 183 11.17 -1.78 -18.46
C THR A 183 11.18 -2.67 -19.70
N ASP A 184 10.26 -3.62 -19.78
CA ASP A 184 10.13 -4.54 -20.88
C ASP A 184 8.65 -4.94 -21.10
N TRP A 185 8.41 -5.85 -22.04
CA TRP A 185 7.07 -6.22 -22.50
C TRP A 185 6.47 -7.43 -21.75
N GLU A 186 7.27 -8.18 -20.99
CA GLU A 186 6.83 -9.39 -20.25
C GLU A 186 6.78 -9.18 -18.73
N VAL A 187 7.52 -8.21 -18.20
CA VAL A 187 7.79 -7.99 -16.78
C VAL A 187 7.07 -6.76 -16.26
#